data_AF-A0A1M6GQ76-F1
#
_entry.id   AF-A0A1M6GQ76-F1
#
_cell.length_a   1.000
_cell.length_b   1.000
_cell.length_c   1.000
_cell.angle_alpha   90.00
_cell.angle_beta   90.00
_cell.angle_gamma   90.00
#
_symmetry.space_group_name_H-M   'P 1'
#
loop_
_entity.id
_entity.type
_entity.pdbx_description
1 polymer ?
#
loop_
_entity_poly.entity_id
_entity_poly.type
_entity_poly.pdbx_seq_one_letter_code
_entity_poly.pdbx_strand_id
1 'polypeptide(L)'
;MAHSIQAMRTVFDVVKAARDNNNAFSDEDIQRLLQAIVPDENTRKRYDNFSKGYYSEELFRRIYSLLPWIRLITPLGQEQFPEKSKEEMQVPDFEIMYEVGSSDNIKKILVEAKLVDGDKQTFELLKHTYNVLKKYEDNSESPLLFAIFWRKQMIWTVNSIESFSEKSSSYKISFKNACKSDVSAIFGDYTYLFRKRPLRKSKFSNGELLQCNYSHSHEKYGRTLYEGISLNGKNFDDLGALETPVLDCAFDFKEIESFKINEFETELTEQLADVKYAYRLSSLMLGYLLKIHCYNYNDMYCQEHNIVENTFGIVDTVRRKMGGEKFYLLPYDKKISIKKLINLQFGNVPRIYKAYIETNRKEGYGILCSHD
;
A
#
# COMPACT_ATOMS: atom_id res chain seq x y z
N MET A 1 -9.00 28.70 -13.53
CA MET A 1 -8.49 27.76 -12.50
C MET A 1 -8.13 26.40 -13.09
N ALA A 2 -8.94 25.80 -13.98
CA ALA A 2 -8.65 24.49 -14.59
C ALA A 2 -7.32 24.47 -15.37
N HIS A 3 -7.04 25.49 -16.20
CA HIS A 3 -5.75 25.64 -16.90
C HIS A 3 -4.53 25.65 -15.96
N SER A 4 -4.65 26.22 -14.75
CA SER A 4 -3.53 26.30 -13.79
C SER A 4 -3.29 24.97 -13.08
N ILE A 5 -4.32 24.18 -12.77
CA ILE A 5 -4.16 22.84 -12.20
C ILE A 5 -3.55 21.89 -13.22
N GLN A 6 -3.98 21.98 -14.49
CA GLN A 6 -3.40 21.19 -15.57
C GLN A 6 -1.92 21.51 -15.77
N ALA A 7 -1.57 22.80 -15.80
CA ALA A 7 -0.18 23.24 -15.86
C ALA A 7 0.67 22.66 -14.73
N MET A 8 0.12 22.56 -13.50
CA MET A 8 0.81 21.93 -12.36
C MET A 8 1.01 20.43 -12.57
N ARG A 9 0.03 19.73 -13.13
CA ARG A 9 0.16 18.31 -13.48
C ARG A 9 1.23 18.10 -14.55
N THR A 10 1.27 18.95 -15.58
CA THR A 10 2.33 18.90 -16.61
C THR A 10 3.72 19.06 -16.01
N VAL A 11 3.92 20.03 -15.11
CA VAL A 11 5.20 20.20 -14.41
C VAL A 11 5.53 18.95 -13.58
N PHE A 12 4.56 18.42 -12.84
CA PHE A 12 4.74 17.18 -12.07
C PHE A 12 5.16 16.00 -12.95
N ASP A 13 4.48 15.77 -14.08
CA ASP A 13 4.76 14.64 -14.96
C ASP A 13 6.18 14.74 -15.56
N VAL A 14 6.62 15.96 -15.94
CA VAL A 14 7.99 16.20 -16.42
C VAL A 14 9.03 15.94 -15.33
N VAL A 15 8.80 16.46 -14.12
CA VAL A 15 9.72 16.27 -12.97
C VAL A 15 9.82 14.80 -12.59
N LYS A 16 8.68 14.09 -12.56
CA LYS A 16 8.63 12.65 -12.31
C LYS A 16 9.40 11.89 -13.39
N ALA A 17 9.14 12.17 -14.67
CA ALA A 17 9.82 11.50 -15.77
C ALA A 17 11.35 11.71 -15.71
N ALA A 18 11.80 12.93 -15.38
CA ALA A 18 13.21 13.22 -15.19
C ALA A 18 13.82 12.37 -14.05
N ARG A 19 13.09 12.26 -12.93
CA ARG A 19 13.50 11.43 -11.78
C ARG A 19 13.54 9.94 -12.10
N ASP A 20 12.54 9.42 -12.83
CA ASP A 20 12.51 8.01 -13.28
C ASP A 20 13.72 7.67 -14.18
N ASN A 21 14.25 8.67 -14.91
CA ASN A 21 15.43 8.54 -15.75
C ASN A 21 16.75 8.90 -15.04
N ASN A 22 16.77 8.92 -13.70
CA ASN A 22 17.94 9.30 -12.88
C ASN A 22 18.52 10.70 -13.17
N ASN A 23 17.71 11.60 -13.73
CA ASN A 23 18.07 12.98 -14.05
C ASN A 23 17.18 13.95 -13.26
N ALA A 24 17.11 13.78 -11.94
CA ALA A 24 16.23 14.57 -11.09
C ALA A 24 16.53 16.07 -11.19
N PHE A 25 15.47 16.87 -11.36
CA PHE A 25 15.58 18.33 -11.42
C PHE A 25 15.91 18.92 -10.05
N SER A 26 16.68 20.01 -10.06
CA SER A 26 16.90 20.82 -8.86
C SER A 26 15.64 21.64 -8.53
N ASP A 27 15.54 22.12 -7.28
CA ASP A 27 14.45 23.02 -6.88
C ASP A 27 14.39 24.27 -7.78
N GLU A 28 15.54 24.79 -8.22
CA GLU A 28 15.61 25.93 -9.13
C GLU A 28 15.01 25.61 -10.51
N ASP A 29 15.29 24.42 -11.05
CA ASP A 29 14.75 23.97 -12.34
C ASP A 29 13.22 23.82 -12.26
N ILE A 30 12.72 23.24 -11.16
CA ILE A 30 11.28 23.13 -10.91
C ILE A 30 10.64 24.53 -10.83
N GLN A 31 11.25 25.47 -10.11
CA GLN A 31 10.74 26.85 -10.02
C GLN A 31 10.71 27.54 -11.39
N ARG A 32 11.74 27.35 -12.22
CA ARG A 32 11.77 27.89 -13.60
C ARG A 32 10.62 27.33 -14.45
N LEU A 33 10.36 26.03 -14.37
CA LEU A 33 9.25 25.39 -15.09
C LEU A 33 7.89 25.89 -14.62
N LEU A 34 7.71 26.01 -13.30
CA LEU A 34 6.48 26.57 -12.71
C LEU A 34 6.25 28.00 -13.20
N GLN A 35 7.28 28.84 -13.21
CA GLN A 35 7.18 30.23 -13.70
C GLN A 35 6.84 30.29 -15.19
N ALA A 36 7.35 29.34 -15.99
CA ALA A 36 7.11 29.30 -17.43
C ALA A 36 5.68 28.83 -17.80
N ILE A 37 5.12 27.87 -17.05
CA ILE A 37 3.91 27.15 -17.49
C ILE A 37 2.68 27.46 -16.62
N VAL A 38 2.85 27.83 -15.35
CA VAL A 38 1.74 28.10 -14.43
C VAL A 38 1.60 29.61 -14.24
N PRO A 39 0.58 30.29 -14.82
CA PRO A 39 0.52 31.76 -14.81
C PRO A 39 0.25 32.36 -13.41
N ASP A 40 -0.53 31.66 -12.58
CA ASP A 40 -0.98 32.13 -11.26
C ASP A 40 0.04 31.83 -10.15
N GLU A 41 0.50 32.88 -9.48
CA GLU A 41 1.52 32.79 -8.41
C GLU A 41 1.03 32.01 -7.19
N ASN A 42 -0.24 32.20 -6.81
CA ASN A 42 -0.80 31.52 -5.64
C ASN A 42 -0.90 30.01 -5.87
N THR A 43 -1.18 29.60 -7.10
CA THR A 43 -1.16 28.19 -7.52
C THR A 43 0.26 27.64 -7.49
N ARG A 44 1.26 28.38 -8.02
CA ARG A 44 2.68 27.98 -7.97
C ARG A 44 3.17 27.71 -6.54
N LYS A 45 2.83 28.60 -5.59
CA LYS A 45 3.20 28.45 -4.17
C LYS A 45 2.63 27.18 -3.50
N ARG A 46 1.64 26.54 -4.13
CA ARG A 46 1.00 25.31 -3.62
C ARG A 46 1.57 24.04 -4.26
N TYR A 47 2.58 24.12 -5.12
CA TYR A 47 3.10 22.99 -5.88
C TYR A 47 3.47 21.80 -5.01
N ASP A 48 4.17 22.00 -3.90
CA ASP A 48 4.57 20.91 -3.00
C ASP A 48 3.37 20.12 -2.45
N ASN A 49 2.23 20.79 -2.22
CA ASN A 49 1.02 20.11 -1.77
C ASN A 49 0.35 19.35 -2.91
N PHE A 50 0.38 19.89 -4.13
CA PHE A 50 -0.15 19.22 -5.32
C PHE A 50 0.69 18.00 -5.69
N SER A 51 2.02 18.14 -5.73
CA SER A 51 2.95 17.05 -6.08
C SER A 51 2.84 15.89 -5.10
N LYS A 52 2.71 16.16 -3.79
CA LYS A 52 2.40 15.13 -2.78
C LYS A 52 1.09 14.40 -3.07
N GLY A 53 0.04 15.12 -3.48
CA GLY A 53 -1.23 14.51 -3.88
C GLY A 53 -1.03 13.55 -5.05
N TYR A 54 -0.37 14.00 -6.11
CA TYR A 54 -0.08 13.18 -7.28
C TYR A 54 0.84 12.00 -6.98
N TYR A 55 1.86 12.15 -6.14
CA TYR A 55 2.66 11.01 -5.68
C TYR A 55 1.86 10.02 -4.85
N SER A 56 0.86 10.45 -4.07
CA SER A 56 -0.02 9.53 -3.35
C SER A 56 -0.95 8.75 -4.30
N GLU A 57 -1.45 9.38 -5.36
CA GLU A 57 -2.22 8.72 -6.43
C GLU A 57 -1.36 7.69 -7.19
N GLU A 58 -0.13 8.06 -7.53
CA GLU A 58 0.90 7.19 -8.12
C GLU A 58 1.19 5.98 -7.22
N LEU A 59 1.38 6.22 -5.92
CA LEU A 59 1.63 5.18 -4.95
C LEU A 59 0.44 4.23 -4.85
N PHE A 60 -0.79 4.76 -4.81
CA PHE A 60 -2.00 3.95 -4.79
C PHE A 60 -2.01 2.96 -5.94
N ARG A 61 -1.89 3.46 -7.18
CA ARG A 61 -1.96 2.58 -8.36
C ARG A 61 -0.84 1.55 -8.37
N ARG A 62 0.39 1.92 -8.01
CA ARG A 62 1.56 1.02 -7.98
C ARG A 62 1.41 -0.10 -6.96
N ILE A 63 0.82 0.19 -5.80
CA ILE A 63 0.66 -0.81 -4.73
C ILE A 63 -0.58 -1.65 -4.96
N TYR A 64 -1.71 -1.01 -5.31
CA TYR A 64 -2.97 -1.73 -5.48
C TYR A 64 -3.00 -2.54 -6.77
N SER A 65 -2.28 -2.17 -7.83
CA SER A 65 -2.19 -3.00 -9.04
C SER A 65 -1.53 -4.36 -8.81
N LEU A 66 -0.78 -4.51 -7.71
CA LEU A 66 -0.12 -5.76 -7.33
C LEU A 66 -1.03 -6.68 -6.50
N LEU A 67 -2.21 -6.20 -6.10
CA LEU A 67 -3.11 -7.01 -5.29
C LEU A 67 -3.76 -8.11 -6.13
N PRO A 68 -3.95 -9.32 -5.57
CA PRO A 68 -4.21 -10.51 -6.38
C PRO A 68 -5.50 -10.52 -7.19
N TRP A 69 -6.48 -9.71 -6.80
CA TRP A 69 -7.78 -9.67 -7.47
C TRP A 69 -7.93 -8.48 -8.39
N ILE A 70 -6.98 -7.54 -8.38
CA ILE A 70 -6.99 -6.40 -9.27
C ILE A 70 -6.56 -6.87 -10.66
N ARG A 71 -7.35 -6.53 -11.67
CA ARG A 71 -7.04 -6.80 -13.08
C ARG A 71 -6.54 -5.56 -13.80
N LEU A 72 -7.10 -4.40 -13.47
CA LEU A 72 -6.76 -3.14 -14.09
C LEU A 72 -7.08 -1.99 -13.14
N ILE A 73 -6.18 -1.00 -13.09
CA ILE A 73 -6.45 0.31 -12.51
C ILE A 73 -6.24 1.32 -13.65
N THR A 74 -7.32 1.99 -14.04
CA THR A 74 -7.31 3.00 -15.10
C THR A 74 -7.38 4.38 -14.45
N PRO A 75 -6.33 5.20 -14.56
CA PRO A 75 -6.42 6.62 -14.22
C PRO A 75 -7.48 7.27 -15.11
N LEU A 76 -8.46 7.94 -14.51
CA LEU A 76 -9.48 8.64 -15.28
C LEU A 76 -9.01 10.07 -15.55
N GLY A 77 -9.22 10.51 -16.79
CA GLY A 77 -8.92 11.87 -17.18
C GLY A 77 -9.75 12.86 -16.36
N GLN A 78 -9.10 13.59 -15.47
CA GLN A 78 -9.72 14.70 -14.74
C GLN A 78 -9.99 15.90 -15.67
N GLU A 79 -9.54 15.87 -16.92
CA GLU A 79 -9.89 16.87 -17.92
C GLU A 79 -11.35 16.68 -18.36
N GLN A 80 -12.18 17.71 -18.12
CA GLN A 80 -13.59 17.69 -18.46
C GLN A 80 -13.94 18.92 -19.28
N PHE A 81 -14.65 18.70 -20.39
CA PHE A 81 -15.13 19.75 -21.29
C PHE A 81 -16.66 19.67 -21.41
N PRO A 82 -17.39 20.80 -21.31
CA PRO A 82 -16.90 22.14 -20.98
C PRO A 82 -16.38 22.24 -19.53
N GLU A 83 -15.40 23.09 -19.24
CA GLU A 83 -14.73 23.14 -17.91
C GLU A 83 -15.70 23.28 -16.72
N LYS A 84 -16.81 23.99 -16.93
CA LYS A 84 -17.86 24.19 -15.91
C LYS A 84 -18.57 22.90 -15.49
N SER A 85 -18.48 21.82 -16.27
CA SER A 85 -19.12 20.55 -15.94
C SER A 85 -18.64 20.01 -14.59
N LYS A 86 -17.40 20.32 -14.18
CA LYS A 86 -16.83 19.94 -12.87
C LYS A 86 -17.62 20.45 -11.67
N GLU A 87 -18.31 21.58 -11.81
CA GLU A 87 -19.15 22.14 -10.75
C GLU A 87 -20.41 21.32 -10.53
N GLU A 88 -20.82 20.57 -11.55
CA GLU A 88 -22.01 19.73 -11.51
C GLU A 88 -21.65 18.26 -11.32
N MET A 89 -20.58 17.76 -11.93
CA MET A 89 -20.18 16.37 -11.95
C MET A 89 -18.66 16.26 -12.12
N GLN A 90 -18.01 15.57 -11.18
CA GLN A 90 -16.57 15.39 -11.18
C GLN A 90 -16.23 13.91 -11.42
N VAL A 91 -15.30 13.66 -12.34
CA VAL A 91 -14.74 12.33 -12.58
C VAL A 91 -13.86 11.93 -11.37
N PRO A 92 -13.96 10.71 -10.82
CA PRO A 92 -13.05 10.23 -9.77
C PRO A 92 -11.65 9.94 -10.29
N ASP A 93 -10.66 9.79 -9.41
CA ASP A 93 -9.26 9.56 -9.82
C ASP A 93 -9.06 8.27 -10.64
N PHE A 94 -9.75 7.17 -10.30
CA PHE A 94 -9.55 5.86 -10.92
C PHE A 94 -10.84 5.07 -11.17
N GLU A 95 -10.83 4.26 -12.23
CA GLU A 95 -11.69 3.07 -12.37
C GLU A 95 -10.83 1.82 -12.10
N ILE A 96 -11.33 0.93 -11.24
CA ILE A 96 -10.69 -0.35 -10.93
C ILE A 96 -11.56 -1.47 -11.47
N MET A 97 -10.96 -2.38 -12.24
CA MET A 97 -11.53 -3.67 -12.61
C MET A 97 -10.90 -4.77 -11.76
N TYR A 98 -11.74 -5.58 -11.12
CA TYR A 98 -11.28 -6.61 -10.20
C TYR A 98 -12.14 -7.88 -10.25
N GLU A 99 -11.52 -9.00 -9.89
CA GLU A 99 -12.15 -10.31 -9.78
C GLU A 99 -13.09 -10.38 -8.57
N VAL A 100 -14.28 -10.93 -8.80
CA VAL A 100 -15.30 -11.08 -7.79
C VAL A 100 -15.78 -12.51 -7.68
N GLY A 101 -15.45 -13.16 -6.57
CA GLY A 101 -15.87 -14.52 -6.24
C GLY A 101 -15.20 -15.60 -7.09
N SER A 102 -14.90 -15.32 -8.36
CA SER A 102 -14.11 -16.15 -9.27
C SER A 102 -13.32 -15.28 -10.26
N SER A 103 -12.33 -15.88 -10.92
CA SER A 103 -11.46 -15.20 -11.89
C SER A 103 -12.17 -14.69 -13.14
N ASP A 104 -13.32 -15.27 -13.47
CA ASP A 104 -14.07 -14.99 -14.70
C ASP A 104 -15.13 -13.91 -14.51
N ASN A 105 -15.40 -13.51 -13.26
CA ASN A 105 -16.39 -12.48 -12.95
C ASN A 105 -15.69 -11.18 -12.57
N ILE A 106 -15.65 -10.25 -13.51
CA ILE A 106 -15.01 -8.94 -13.32
C ILE A 106 -16.06 -7.88 -13.01
N LYS A 107 -15.78 -7.05 -12.00
CA LYS A 107 -16.59 -5.87 -11.65
C LYS A 107 -15.75 -4.60 -11.69
N LYS A 108 -16.46 -3.48 -11.85
CA LYS A 108 -15.92 -2.13 -11.90
C LYS A 108 -16.27 -1.39 -10.63
N ILE A 109 -15.34 -0.57 -10.16
CA ILE A 109 -15.55 0.33 -9.04
C ILE A 109 -14.74 1.62 -9.25
N LEU A 110 -15.31 2.74 -8.85
CA LEU A 110 -14.66 4.04 -8.91
C LEU A 110 -13.93 4.28 -7.60
N VAL A 111 -12.74 4.87 -7.68
CA VAL A 111 -11.93 5.21 -6.52
C VAL A 111 -11.44 6.65 -6.61
N GLU A 112 -11.68 7.38 -5.53
CA GLU A 112 -11.08 8.69 -5.27
C GLU A 112 -9.94 8.51 -4.25
N ALA A 113 -8.71 8.86 -4.63
CA ALA A 113 -7.54 8.77 -3.77
C ALA A 113 -7.37 10.05 -2.94
N LYS A 114 -6.99 9.89 -1.68
CA LYS A 114 -6.81 11.00 -0.73
C LYS A 114 -5.60 10.76 0.16
N LEU A 115 -4.91 11.86 0.48
CA LEU A 115 -3.75 11.86 1.37
C LEU A 115 -4.09 12.50 2.71
N VAL A 116 -3.72 11.82 3.80
CA VAL A 116 -3.64 12.40 5.13
C VAL A 116 -2.16 12.52 5.53
N ASP A 117 -1.66 13.74 5.47
CA ASP A 117 -0.25 14.08 5.75
C ASP A 117 -0.03 14.64 7.16
N GLY A 118 1.21 14.53 7.64
CA GLY A 118 1.65 14.97 8.97
C GLY A 118 1.03 14.15 10.11
N ASP A 119 0.80 14.80 11.24
CA ASP A 119 0.24 14.17 12.44
C ASP A 119 -1.29 14.01 12.41
N LYS A 120 -1.95 14.37 11.30
CA LYS A 120 -3.40 14.31 11.18
C LYS A 120 -3.89 12.86 11.32
N GLN A 121 -4.92 12.66 12.15
CA GLN A 121 -5.58 11.37 12.37
C GLN A 121 -7.02 11.36 11.85
N THR A 122 -7.41 12.38 11.08
CA THR A 122 -8.73 12.50 10.49
C THR A 122 -8.66 13.06 9.08
N PHE A 123 -9.55 12.56 8.23
CA PHE A 123 -9.81 13.09 6.89
C PHE A 123 -11.20 13.72 6.86
N GLU A 124 -11.33 14.84 6.13
CA GLU A 124 -12.57 15.58 5.98
C GLU A 124 -12.81 15.86 4.50
N LEU A 125 -14.00 15.46 4.02
CA LEU A 125 -14.47 15.64 2.65
C LEU A 125 -15.64 16.63 2.67
N LEU A 126 -15.53 17.72 1.92
CA LEU A 126 -16.61 18.71 1.84
C LEU A 126 -17.82 18.11 1.10
N LYS A 127 -19.03 18.41 1.57
CA LYS A 127 -20.26 17.86 0.98
C LYS A 127 -20.40 18.19 -0.50
N HIS A 128 -20.05 19.42 -0.90
CA HIS A 128 -20.12 19.80 -2.31
C HIS A 128 -19.19 18.94 -3.19
N THR A 129 -17.97 18.64 -2.71
CA THR A 129 -17.01 17.78 -3.42
C THR A 129 -17.55 16.36 -3.54
N TYR A 130 -18.13 15.82 -2.47
CA TYR A 130 -18.78 14.50 -2.54
C TYR A 130 -19.96 14.50 -3.52
N ASN A 131 -20.81 15.54 -3.50
CA ASN A 131 -22.02 15.59 -4.33
C ASN A 131 -21.70 15.54 -5.84
N VAL A 132 -20.63 16.21 -6.29
CA VAL A 132 -20.23 16.18 -7.71
C VAL A 132 -19.63 14.83 -8.11
N LEU A 133 -18.90 14.15 -7.21
CA LEU A 133 -18.42 12.78 -7.44
C LEU A 133 -19.58 11.76 -7.43
N LYS A 134 -20.55 11.95 -6.52
CA LYS A 134 -21.73 11.10 -6.40
C LYS A 134 -22.58 11.12 -7.67
N LYS A 135 -22.76 12.29 -8.28
CA LYS A 135 -23.44 12.40 -9.58
C LYS A 135 -22.72 11.61 -10.68
N TYR A 136 -21.39 11.54 -10.66
CA TYR A 136 -20.66 10.72 -11.63
C TYR A 136 -20.87 9.22 -11.38
N GLU A 137 -20.81 8.77 -10.12
CA GLU A 137 -21.19 7.40 -9.73
C GLU A 137 -22.59 7.04 -10.22
N ASP A 138 -23.58 7.91 -10.00
CA ASP A 138 -24.97 7.66 -10.37
C ASP A 138 -25.16 7.51 -11.89
N ASN A 139 -24.39 8.27 -12.70
CA ASN A 139 -24.43 8.18 -14.16
C ASN A 139 -23.64 7.00 -14.75
N SER A 140 -22.59 6.56 -14.06
CA SER A 140 -21.71 5.47 -14.52
C SER A 140 -22.09 4.10 -13.95
N GLU A 141 -23.11 4.05 -13.09
CA GLU A 141 -23.62 2.84 -12.41
C GLU A 141 -22.53 2.03 -11.69
N SER A 142 -21.44 2.69 -11.28
CA SER A 142 -20.26 2.07 -10.69
C SER A 142 -20.02 2.61 -9.28
N PRO A 143 -19.95 1.77 -8.23
CA PRO A 143 -19.85 2.26 -6.87
C PRO A 143 -18.63 3.14 -6.64
N LEU A 144 -18.74 4.19 -5.82
CA LEU A 144 -17.61 5.06 -5.46
C LEU A 144 -17.04 4.73 -4.08
N LEU A 145 -15.72 4.55 -4.01
CA LEU A 145 -14.97 4.38 -2.77
C LEU A 145 -13.88 5.45 -2.63
N PHE A 146 -13.45 5.68 -1.39
CA PHE A 146 -12.36 6.58 -1.06
C PHE A 146 -11.15 5.77 -0.59
N ALA A 147 -10.06 5.82 -1.34
CA ALA A 147 -8.78 5.27 -0.93
C ALA A 147 -7.99 6.35 -0.17
N ILE A 148 -7.76 6.17 1.13
CA ILE A 148 -7.13 7.16 1.99
C ILE A 148 -5.75 6.62 2.43
N PHE A 149 -4.70 7.35 2.08
CA PHE A 149 -3.36 7.07 2.57
C PHE A 149 -3.10 7.81 3.88
N TRP A 150 -2.91 7.04 4.95
CA TRP A 150 -2.52 7.53 6.25
C TRP A 150 -1.00 7.51 6.35
N ARG A 151 -0.35 8.56 5.85
CA ARG A 151 1.11 8.56 5.62
C ARG A 151 1.90 8.29 6.91
N LYS A 152 1.47 8.84 8.04
CA LYS A 152 2.09 8.59 9.36
C LYS A 152 2.16 7.10 9.68
N GLN A 153 1.13 6.33 9.31
CA GLN A 153 1.04 4.90 9.57
C GLN A 153 1.48 4.01 8.40
N MET A 154 1.74 4.58 7.22
CA MET A 154 1.96 3.84 5.96
C MET A 154 0.87 2.81 5.68
N ILE A 155 -0.39 3.20 5.89
CA ILE A 155 -1.56 2.35 5.70
C ILE A 155 -2.49 3.01 4.69
N TRP A 156 -2.96 2.21 3.73
CA TRP A 156 -4.10 2.55 2.90
C TRP A 156 -5.37 2.00 3.52
N THR A 157 -6.45 2.78 3.54
CA THR A 157 -7.80 2.27 3.80
C THR A 157 -8.68 2.58 2.61
N VAL A 158 -9.60 1.69 2.28
CA VAL A 158 -10.61 1.90 1.24
C VAL A 158 -11.96 1.93 1.94
N ASN A 159 -12.69 3.03 1.82
CA ASN A 159 -13.90 3.26 2.61
C ASN A 159 -15.06 3.73 1.73
N SER A 160 -16.26 3.25 2.06
CA SER A 160 -17.50 3.86 1.57
C SER A 160 -17.78 5.15 2.32
N ILE A 161 -18.44 6.12 1.68
CA ILE A 161 -18.89 7.35 2.34
C ILE A 161 -19.83 7.07 3.52
N GLU A 162 -20.54 5.94 3.53
CA GLU A 162 -21.44 5.54 4.63
C GLU A 162 -20.73 5.32 5.98
N SER A 163 -19.40 5.17 5.95
CA SER A 163 -18.55 5.04 7.14
C SER A 163 -18.04 6.37 7.68
N PHE A 164 -18.29 7.47 6.97
CA PHE A 164 -17.93 8.81 7.42
C PHE A 164 -19.03 9.33 8.35
N SER A 165 -18.61 10.07 9.38
CA SER A 165 -19.52 10.83 10.21
C SER A 165 -19.93 12.10 9.48
N GLU A 166 -21.22 12.22 9.17
CA GLU A 166 -21.76 13.43 8.58
C GLU A 166 -21.73 14.62 9.56
N LYS A 167 -21.32 15.78 9.05
CA LYS A 167 -21.34 17.09 9.71
C LYS A 167 -22.19 18.05 8.89
N SER A 168 -22.32 19.31 9.32
CA SER A 168 -23.15 20.29 8.62
C SER A 168 -22.69 20.51 7.16
N SER A 169 -21.38 20.72 6.95
CA SER A 169 -20.78 21.04 5.65
C SER A 169 -19.84 19.97 5.08
N SER A 170 -19.60 18.89 5.83
CA SER A 170 -18.60 17.88 5.48
C SER A 170 -18.95 16.47 5.95
N TYR A 171 -18.20 15.50 5.44
CA TYR A 171 -18.10 14.13 5.92
C TYR A 171 -16.73 13.93 6.54
N LYS A 172 -16.64 13.36 7.74
CA LYS A 172 -15.37 13.19 8.46
C LYS A 172 -15.15 11.74 8.89
N ILE A 173 -13.94 11.23 8.70
CA ILE A 173 -13.53 9.91 9.18
C ILE A 173 -12.20 10.01 9.95
N SER A 174 -12.09 9.26 11.04
CA SER A 174 -10.83 9.11 11.78
C SER A 174 -10.06 7.89 11.29
N PHE A 175 -8.74 7.85 11.48
CA PHE A 175 -7.92 6.69 11.16
C PHE A 175 -8.47 5.39 11.78
N LYS A 176 -8.83 5.43 13.07
CA LYS A 176 -9.45 4.28 13.78
C LYS A 176 -10.73 3.80 13.08
N ASN A 177 -11.60 4.71 12.66
CA ASN A 177 -12.85 4.34 12.00
C ASN A 177 -12.62 3.89 10.55
N ALA A 178 -11.64 4.48 9.86
CA ALA A 178 -11.24 4.08 8.51
C ALA A 178 -10.71 2.64 8.51
N CYS A 179 -9.85 2.27 9.45
CA CYS A 179 -9.38 0.88 9.61
C CYS A 179 -10.52 -0.09 9.96
N LYS A 180 -11.47 0.32 10.81
CA LYS A 180 -12.62 -0.51 11.17
C LYS A 180 -13.55 -0.77 10.00
N SER A 181 -13.70 0.18 9.10
CA SER A 181 -14.64 0.13 7.97
C SER A 181 -13.97 -0.11 6.63
N ASP A 182 -12.70 -0.50 6.66
CA ASP A 182 -11.91 -0.74 5.47
C ASP A 182 -12.45 -1.95 4.69
N VAL A 183 -12.66 -1.75 3.39
CA VAL A 183 -13.14 -2.77 2.46
C VAL A 183 -12.05 -3.26 1.50
N SER A 184 -10.79 -2.85 1.68
CA SER A 184 -9.64 -3.24 0.84
C SER A 184 -9.50 -4.76 0.62
N ALA A 185 -10.02 -5.57 1.55
CA ALA A 185 -10.10 -7.02 1.40
C ALA A 185 -10.79 -7.46 0.10
N ILE A 186 -11.72 -6.68 -0.47
CA ILE A 186 -12.37 -7.01 -1.76
C ILE A 186 -11.43 -6.96 -2.96
N PHE A 187 -10.25 -6.36 -2.80
CA PHE A 187 -9.19 -6.31 -3.81
C PHE A 187 -8.09 -7.35 -3.57
N GLY A 188 -8.22 -8.16 -2.50
CA GLY A 188 -7.21 -9.14 -2.13
C GLY A 188 -6.10 -8.56 -1.24
N ASP A 189 -6.32 -7.42 -0.59
CA ASP A 189 -5.39 -6.93 0.43
C ASP A 189 -5.47 -7.78 1.70
N TYR A 190 -4.65 -8.82 1.73
CA TYR A 190 -4.65 -9.81 2.79
C TYR A 190 -4.11 -9.24 4.10
N THR A 191 -4.57 -9.81 5.21
CA THR A 191 -3.90 -9.70 6.50
C THR A 191 -3.10 -10.97 6.74
N TYR A 192 -1.78 -10.86 6.72
CA TYR A 192 -0.86 -11.92 7.07
C TYR A 192 -0.68 -11.99 8.58
N LEU A 193 -0.79 -13.19 9.13
CA LEU A 193 -0.63 -13.45 10.55
C LEU A 193 0.49 -14.47 10.76
N PHE A 194 1.49 -14.09 11.53
CA PHE A 194 2.65 -14.92 11.84
C PHE A 194 2.57 -15.37 13.29
N ARG A 195 2.33 -16.66 13.51
CA ARG A 195 2.18 -17.26 14.86
C ARG A 195 3.32 -18.19 15.27
N LYS A 196 4.21 -18.51 14.32
CA LYS A 196 5.35 -19.40 14.53
C LYS A 196 6.57 -18.60 14.98
N ARG A 197 7.57 -19.28 15.58
CA ARG A 197 8.89 -18.73 15.92
C ARG A 197 9.93 -19.28 14.96
N PRO A 198 10.05 -18.73 13.74
CA PRO A 198 11.10 -19.14 12.83
C PRO A 198 12.48 -18.83 13.40
N LEU A 199 13.45 -19.64 13.00
CA LEU A 199 14.87 -19.38 13.16
C LEU A 199 15.43 -18.85 11.84
N ARG A 200 16.19 -17.76 11.91
CA ARG A 200 17.03 -17.27 10.82
C ARG A 200 18.44 -17.77 11.04
N LYS A 201 19.07 -18.31 10.00
CA LYS A 201 20.47 -18.69 10.01
C LYS A 201 21.18 -17.90 8.94
N SER A 202 22.26 -17.23 9.32
CA SER A 202 23.06 -16.42 8.41
C SER A 202 24.54 -16.82 8.54
N LYS A 203 25.26 -16.82 7.42
CA LYS A 203 26.72 -16.98 7.41
C LYS A 203 27.35 -15.70 6.92
N PHE A 204 28.37 -15.24 7.62
CA PHE A 204 29.08 -14.01 7.31
C PHE A 204 30.57 -14.26 7.14
N SER A 205 31.26 -13.37 6.43
CA SER A 205 32.71 -13.40 6.30
C SER A 205 33.37 -12.02 6.27
N ASN A 206 34.53 -11.93 6.92
CA ASN A 206 35.43 -10.77 6.89
C ASN A 206 36.59 -10.92 5.86
N GLY A 207 36.57 -11.96 5.02
CA GLY A 207 37.60 -12.17 3.99
C GLY A 207 37.52 -11.16 2.84
N GLU A 208 38.67 -10.72 2.32
CA GLU A 208 38.77 -9.59 1.37
C GLU A 208 38.32 -9.89 -0.09
N LEU A 209 37.95 -11.13 -0.45
CA LEU A 209 37.76 -11.55 -1.85
C LEU A 209 36.51 -12.39 -2.13
N LEU A 210 35.39 -12.12 -1.46
CA LEU A 210 34.16 -12.87 -1.68
C LEU A 210 33.18 -12.10 -2.57
N GLN A 211 32.89 -12.65 -3.75
CA GLN A 211 31.68 -12.33 -4.49
C GLN A 211 30.50 -12.95 -3.74
N CYS A 212 29.55 -12.13 -3.28
CA CYS A 212 28.31 -12.60 -2.71
C CYS A 212 27.12 -11.93 -3.41
N ASN A 213 25.99 -12.65 -3.44
CA ASN A 213 24.77 -12.17 -4.07
C ASN A 213 23.98 -11.20 -3.16
N TYR A 214 24.42 -11.01 -1.91
CA TYR A 214 23.76 -10.17 -0.93
C TYR A 214 24.41 -8.78 -0.88
N SER A 215 23.58 -7.74 -0.93
CA SER A 215 24.06 -6.35 -0.86
C SER A 215 24.27 -5.83 0.56
N HIS A 216 23.90 -6.60 1.58
CA HIS A 216 23.97 -6.22 2.99
C HIS A 216 25.09 -6.97 3.73
N SER A 217 25.48 -6.43 4.89
CA SER A 217 26.54 -6.97 5.75
C SER A 217 26.17 -6.81 7.21
N HIS A 218 26.70 -7.69 8.06
CA HIS A 218 26.60 -7.57 9.50
C HIS A 218 27.74 -6.70 10.04
N GLU A 219 27.43 -5.70 10.87
CA GLU A 219 28.42 -4.74 11.41
C GLU A 219 29.62 -5.42 12.07
N LYS A 220 29.37 -6.53 12.79
CA LYS A 220 30.41 -7.30 13.50
C LYS A 220 31.07 -8.40 12.67
N TYR A 221 30.32 -9.06 11.77
CA TYR A 221 30.75 -10.34 11.18
C TYR A 221 31.06 -10.23 9.68
N GLY A 222 30.84 -9.06 9.07
CA GLY A 222 31.20 -8.79 7.69
C GLY A 222 30.11 -9.11 6.68
N ARG A 223 30.53 -9.45 5.47
CA ARG A 223 29.64 -9.64 4.32
C ARG A 223 28.76 -10.87 4.49
N THR A 224 27.49 -10.79 4.11
CA THR A 224 26.58 -11.94 4.11
C THR A 224 26.90 -12.89 2.96
N LEU A 225 27.07 -14.17 3.28
CA LEU A 225 27.30 -15.27 2.32
C LEU A 225 26.07 -16.14 2.12
N TYR A 226 25.24 -16.28 3.15
CA TYR A 226 24.07 -17.13 3.16
C TYR A 226 23.06 -16.60 4.15
N GLU A 227 21.78 -16.67 3.80
CA GLU A 227 20.65 -16.50 4.71
C GLU A 227 19.63 -17.60 4.46
N GLY A 228 19.05 -18.14 5.52
CA GLY A 228 17.96 -19.10 5.42
C GLY A 228 17.05 -19.03 6.63
N ILE A 229 15.83 -19.54 6.46
CA ILE A 229 14.79 -19.52 7.49
C ILE A 229 14.27 -20.93 7.75
N SER A 230 13.98 -21.25 9.01
CA SER A 230 13.45 -22.55 9.39
C SER A 230 12.32 -22.43 10.40
N LEU A 231 11.25 -23.20 10.18
CA LEU A 231 10.16 -23.36 11.15
C LEU A 231 10.38 -24.52 12.14
N ASN A 232 11.34 -25.40 11.87
CA ASN A 232 11.61 -26.59 12.68
C ASN A 232 13.04 -26.68 13.23
N GLY A 233 13.90 -25.72 12.86
CA GLY A 233 15.31 -25.64 13.24
C GLY A 233 16.21 -26.71 12.62
N LYS A 234 15.70 -27.53 11.70
CA LYS A 234 16.46 -28.61 11.04
C LYS A 234 16.71 -28.28 9.58
N ASN A 235 15.65 -27.94 8.85
CA ASN A 235 15.73 -27.62 7.43
C ASN A 235 15.57 -26.11 7.28
N PHE A 236 16.56 -25.45 6.68
CA PHE A 236 16.52 -24.03 6.40
C PHE A 236 16.24 -23.83 4.92
N ASP A 237 15.19 -23.09 4.61
CA ASP A 237 14.88 -22.64 3.25
C ASP A 237 15.75 -21.42 2.94
N ASP A 238 16.54 -21.50 1.88
CA ASP A 238 17.39 -20.40 1.40
C ASP A 238 16.57 -19.14 1.16
N LEU A 239 17.08 -17.98 1.59
CA LEU A 239 16.50 -16.68 1.32
C LEU A 239 17.33 -15.93 0.28
N GLY A 240 16.69 -15.51 -0.80
CA GLY A 240 17.35 -14.68 -1.81
C GLY A 240 17.65 -13.26 -1.31
N ALA A 241 18.59 -12.57 -1.95
CA ALA A 241 18.95 -11.20 -1.57
C ALA A 241 17.81 -10.17 -1.63
N LEU A 242 16.76 -10.44 -2.43
CA LEU A 242 15.56 -9.61 -2.48
C LEU A 242 14.51 -10.00 -1.44
N GLU A 243 14.62 -11.18 -0.84
CA GLU A 243 13.67 -11.70 0.15
C GLU A 243 14.05 -11.26 1.58
N THR A 244 15.34 -11.22 1.89
CA THR A 244 15.84 -10.85 3.23
C THR A 244 15.42 -9.45 3.69
N PRO A 245 15.31 -8.41 2.84
CA PRO A 245 14.81 -7.11 3.26
C PRO A 245 13.35 -7.13 3.74
N VAL A 246 12.54 -8.12 3.32
CA VAL A 246 11.18 -8.29 3.86
C VAL A 246 11.24 -8.65 5.34
N LEU A 247 12.21 -9.49 5.74
CA LEU A 247 12.41 -9.83 7.14
C LEU A 247 12.81 -8.59 7.94
N ASP A 248 13.84 -7.89 7.46
CA ASP A 248 14.44 -6.75 8.15
C ASP A 248 13.53 -5.52 8.27
N CYS A 249 12.47 -5.44 7.46
CA CYS A 249 11.49 -4.34 7.55
C CYS A 249 10.33 -4.63 8.50
N ALA A 250 10.13 -5.89 8.88
CA ALA A 250 8.89 -6.35 9.53
C ALA A 250 9.11 -7.21 10.77
N PHE A 251 10.33 -7.69 11.05
CA PHE A 251 10.54 -8.67 12.11
C PHE A 251 11.81 -8.39 12.88
N ASP A 252 11.69 -8.42 14.21
CA ASP A 252 12.83 -8.34 15.12
C ASP A 252 13.35 -9.75 15.43
N PHE A 253 14.50 -10.08 14.87
CA PHE A 253 15.25 -11.30 15.20
C PHE A 253 16.28 -11.00 16.30
N LYS A 254 16.51 -11.99 17.16
CA LYS A 254 17.52 -11.91 18.23
C LYS A 254 18.49 -13.07 18.12
N GLU A 255 19.77 -12.75 18.18
CA GLU A 255 20.85 -13.73 18.29
C GLU A 255 20.58 -14.69 19.46
N ILE A 256 20.58 -15.99 19.15
CA ILE A 256 20.52 -17.07 20.16
C ILE A 256 21.83 -17.85 20.21
N GLU A 257 22.55 -17.92 19.09
CA GLU A 257 23.81 -18.65 18.97
C GLU A 257 24.67 -18.01 17.88
N SER A 258 25.97 -17.88 18.15
CA SER A 258 26.97 -17.58 17.14
C SER A 258 28.12 -18.59 17.22
N PHE A 259 28.53 -19.09 16.06
CA PHE A 259 29.57 -20.09 15.94
C PHE A 259 30.62 -19.64 14.92
N LYS A 260 31.88 -19.56 15.36
CA LYS A 260 33.01 -19.26 14.48
C LYS A 260 33.37 -20.52 13.70
N ILE A 261 33.11 -20.52 12.39
CA ILE A 261 33.39 -21.66 11.50
C ILE A 261 34.90 -21.77 11.28
N ASN A 262 35.55 -20.64 10.98
CA ASN A 262 36.99 -20.52 10.79
C ASN A 262 37.44 -19.08 11.13
N GLU A 263 38.69 -18.72 10.86
CA GLU A 263 39.21 -17.39 11.19
C GLU A 263 38.43 -16.23 10.58
N PHE A 264 37.79 -16.44 9.43
CA PHE A 264 37.12 -15.41 8.65
C PHE A 264 35.59 -15.52 8.66
N GLU A 265 35.04 -16.71 8.93
CA GLU A 265 33.60 -17.00 8.79
C GLU A 265 32.91 -17.26 10.12
N THR A 266 31.70 -16.71 10.25
CA THR A 266 30.83 -16.90 11.41
C THR A 266 29.43 -17.30 10.95
N GLU A 267 28.87 -18.33 11.57
CA GLU A 267 27.45 -18.66 11.48
C GLU A 267 26.71 -18.02 12.66
N LEU A 268 25.61 -17.35 12.37
CA LEU A 268 24.71 -16.74 13.34
C LEU A 268 23.35 -17.42 13.21
N THR A 269 22.79 -17.83 14.35
CA THR A 269 21.39 -18.25 14.43
C THR A 269 20.63 -17.25 15.29
N GLU A 270 19.53 -16.76 14.75
CA GLU A 270 18.63 -15.81 15.40
C GLU A 270 17.22 -16.39 15.49
N GLN A 271 16.48 -16.02 16.53
CA GLN A 271 15.09 -16.38 16.69
C GLN A 271 14.21 -15.13 16.67
N LEU A 272 13.04 -15.25 16.05
CA LEU A 272 12.03 -14.21 16.07
C LEU A 272 11.60 -13.89 17.52
N ALA A 273 11.72 -12.63 17.92
CA ALA A 273 11.51 -12.21 19.30
C ALA A 273 10.04 -12.30 19.77
N ASP A 274 9.08 -11.96 18.91
CA ASP A 274 7.64 -12.01 19.18
C ASP A 274 6.89 -12.83 18.12
N VAL A 275 5.78 -13.46 18.52
CA VAL A 275 4.97 -14.39 17.72
C VAL A 275 3.63 -13.82 17.29
N LYS A 276 3.41 -12.51 17.46
CA LYS A 276 2.12 -11.91 17.14
C LYS A 276 2.29 -10.71 16.22
N TYR A 277 2.80 -11.01 15.03
CA TYR A 277 2.88 -10.04 13.95
C TYR A 277 1.69 -10.19 13.02
N ALA A 278 0.99 -9.09 12.78
CA ALA A 278 -0.09 -8.97 11.82
C ALA A 278 0.22 -7.83 10.86
N TYR A 279 0.29 -8.14 9.57
CA TYR A 279 0.61 -7.18 8.52
C TYR A 279 -0.45 -7.21 7.44
N ARG A 280 -0.92 -6.04 7.02
CA ARG A 280 -1.63 -5.94 5.75
C ARG A 280 -0.63 -6.05 4.61
N LEU A 281 -1.01 -6.77 3.55
CA LEU A 281 -0.16 -7.01 2.39
C LEU A 281 0.31 -5.68 1.80
N SER A 282 -0.59 -4.74 1.54
CA SER A 282 -0.23 -3.41 1.02
C SER A 282 0.78 -2.66 1.89
N SER A 283 0.63 -2.69 3.22
CA SER A 283 1.58 -2.07 4.15
C SER A 283 2.92 -2.80 4.23
N LEU A 284 2.93 -4.13 4.14
CA LEU A 284 4.18 -4.89 4.12
C LEU A 284 4.94 -4.67 2.81
N MET A 285 4.24 -4.56 1.68
CA MET A 285 4.84 -4.16 0.41
C MET A 285 5.46 -2.76 0.51
N LEU A 286 4.78 -1.79 1.14
CA LEU A 286 5.34 -0.46 1.38
C LEU A 286 6.58 -0.49 2.29
N GLY A 287 6.53 -1.26 3.38
CA GLY A 287 7.67 -1.43 4.29
C GLY A 287 8.88 -2.05 3.58
N TYR A 288 8.64 -3.05 2.74
CA TYR A 288 9.67 -3.65 1.89
C TYR A 288 10.27 -2.63 0.91
N LEU A 289 9.44 -1.92 0.15
CA LEU A 289 9.88 -0.92 -0.82
C LEU A 289 10.67 0.22 -0.17
N LEU A 290 10.29 0.61 1.05
CA LEU A 290 11.05 1.57 1.86
C LEU A 290 12.43 1.02 2.20
N LYS A 291 12.49 -0.25 2.65
CA LYS A 291 13.74 -0.92 3.06
C LYS A 291 14.74 -1.06 1.92
N ILE A 292 14.26 -1.28 0.68
CA ILE A 292 15.11 -1.39 -0.51
C ILE A 292 15.29 -0.06 -1.26
N HIS A 293 14.83 1.06 -0.68
CA HIS A 293 14.94 2.41 -1.26
C HIS A 293 14.19 2.63 -2.59
N CYS A 294 13.24 1.77 -2.93
CA CYS A 294 12.33 1.95 -4.09
C CYS A 294 11.13 2.84 -3.75
N TYR A 295 10.92 3.18 -2.48
CA TYR A 295 9.91 4.13 -2.01
C TYR A 295 10.53 5.14 -1.05
N ASN A 296 10.25 6.42 -1.27
CA ASN A 296 10.69 7.50 -0.40
C ASN A 296 9.53 7.99 0.50
N TYR A 297 9.70 7.87 1.81
CA TYR A 297 8.69 8.25 2.79
C TYR A 297 8.35 9.76 2.78
N ASN A 298 9.31 10.61 2.41
CA ASN A 298 9.21 12.06 2.53
C ASN A 298 8.33 12.71 1.46
N ASP A 299 8.44 12.23 0.23
CA ASP A 299 7.72 12.75 -0.94
C ASP A 299 6.72 11.74 -1.54
N MET A 300 6.72 10.50 -1.04
CA MET A 300 5.92 9.36 -1.51
C MET A 300 6.26 8.89 -2.93
N TYR A 301 7.39 9.33 -3.48
CA TYR A 301 7.85 8.84 -4.76
C TYR A 301 8.19 7.35 -4.68
N CYS A 302 7.62 6.59 -5.61
CA CYS A 302 7.93 5.18 -5.79
C CYS A 302 8.55 5.00 -7.17
N GLN A 303 9.73 4.37 -7.22
CA GLN A 303 10.51 4.19 -8.44
C GLN A 303 9.85 3.21 -9.41
N GLU A 304 9.94 3.49 -10.71
CA GLU A 304 9.56 2.54 -11.75
C GLU A 304 10.69 1.54 -11.96
N HIS A 305 10.51 0.31 -11.45
CA HIS A 305 11.54 -0.71 -11.47
C HIS A 305 10.91 -2.10 -11.41
N ASN A 306 11.49 -3.09 -12.11
CA ASN A 306 10.98 -4.46 -12.16
C ASN A 306 10.82 -5.11 -10.77
N ILE A 307 11.63 -4.70 -9.79
CA ILE A 307 11.51 -5.18 -8.39
C ILE A 307 10.18 -4.72 -7.77
N VAL A 308 9.72 -3.50 -8.09
CA VAL A 308 8.43 -2.99 -7.61
C VAL A 308 7.28 -3.84 -8.14
N GLU A 309 7.31 -4.18 -9.43
CA GLU A 309 6.29 -5.04 -10.06
C GLU A 309 6.24 -6.46 -9.47
N ASN A 310 7.37 -6.97 -8.97
CA ASN A 310 7.47 -8.30 -8.38
C ASN A 310 7.30 -8.31 -6.84
N THR A 311 7.01 -7.15 -6.23
CA THR A 311 7.00 -7.01 -4.76
C THR A 311 5.99 -7.92 -4.09
N PHE A 312 4.79 -8.11 -4.66
CA PHE A 312 3.82 -9.07 -4.12
C PHE A 312 4.39 -10.50 -4.05
N GLY A 313 5.01 -10.97 -5.13
CA GLY A 313 5.58 -12.32 -5.20
C GLY A 313 6.72 -12.55 -4.22
N ILE A 314 7.56 -11.53 -4.02
CA ILE A 314 8.66 -11.55 -3.04
C ILE A 314 8.09 -11.62 -1.62
N VAL A 315 7.17 -10.71 -1.27
CA VAL A 315 6.54 -10.64 0.05
C VAL A 315 5.76 -11.92 0.37
N ASP A 316 4.97 -12.45 -0.59
CA ASP A 316 4.20 -13.68 -0.36
C ASP A 316 5.10 -14.92 -0.24
N THR A 317 6.25 -14.94 -0.93
CA THR A 317 7.24 -16.02 -0.78
C THR A 317 7.85 -16.03 0.60
N VAL A 318 8.28 -14.86 1.10
CA VAL A 318 8.79 -14.74 2.48
C VAL A 318 7.72 -15.10 3.49
N ARG A 319 6.46 -14.66 3.28
CA ARG A 319 5.34 -15.08 4.14
C ARG A 319 5.26 -16.59 4.25
N ARG A 320 5.30 -17.32 3.13
CA ARG A 320 5.22 -18.80 3.13
C ARG A 320 6.35 -19.44 3.92
N LYS A 321 7.60 -19.01 3.68
CA LYS A 321 8.78 -19.53 4.39
C LYS A 321 8.74 -19.24 5.90
N MET A 322 8.21 -18.08 6.28
CA MET A 322 7.97 -17.68 7.67
C MET A 322 6.73 -18.35 8.30
N GLY A 323 6.01 -19.18 7.56
CA GLY A 323 4.79 -19.84 8.04
C GLY A 323 3.63 -18.88 8.31
N GLY A 324 3.62 -17.73 7.65
CA GLY A 324 2.56 -16.74 7.74
C GLY A 324 1.26 -17.23 7.10
N GLU A 325 0.18 -17.13 7.85
CA GLU A 325 -1.17 -17.50 7.44
C GLU A 325 -1.86 -16.31 6.75
N LYS A 326 -2.76 -16.59 5.81
CA LYS A 326 -3.46 -15.58 5.02
C LYS A 326 -4.90 -15.43 5.47
N PHE A 327 -5.29 -14.21 5.86
CA PHE A 327 -6.65 -13.87 6.25
C PHE A 327 -7.18 -12.66 5.48
N TYR A 328 -8.49 -12.50 5.47
CA TYR A 328 -9.19 -11.25 5.15
C TYR A 328 -9.62 -10.58 6.44
N LEU A 329 -9.28 -9.31 6.58
CA LEU A 329 -9.87 -8.46 7.61
C LEU A 329 -11.21 -7.95 7.09
N LEU A 330 -12.30 -8.44 7.67
CA LEU A 330 -13.65 -8.06 7.26
C LEU A 330 -14.04 -6.75 7.96
N PRO A 331 -14.75 -5.84 7.26
CA PRO A 331 -15.18 -4.58 7.84
C PRO A 331 -16.11 -4.80 9.04
N TYR A 332 -15.92 -3.96 10.05
CA TYR A 332 -16.75 -3.93 11.24
C TYR A 332 -18.17 -3.44 10.90
N ASP A 333 -18.29 -2.47 10.01
CA ASP A 333 -19.56 -1.88 9.59
C ASP A 333 -20.41 -2.85 8.76
N LYS A 334 -21.73 -2.83 8.99
CA LYS A 334 -22.73 -3.63 8.25
C LYS A 334 -23.66 -2.74 7.41
N LYS A 335 -23.17 -1.57 6.98
CA LYS A 335 -23.94 -0.64 6.14
C LYS A 335 -24.29 -1.28 4.80
N ILE A 336 -25.32 -0.77 4.12
CA ILE A 336 -25.90 -1.43 2.95
C ILE A 336 -24.88 -1.54 1.81
N SER A 337 -24.14 -0.47 1.50
CA SER A 337 -23.14 -0.48 0.43
C SER A 337 -22.01 -1.48 0.73
N ILE A 338 -21.49 -1.47 1.96
CA ILE A 338 -20.43 -2.38 2.41
C ILE A 338 -20.91 -3.83 2.37
N LYS A 339 -22.10 -4.11 2.88
CA LYS A 339 -22.69 -5.46 2.83
C LYS A 339 -22.85 -5.95 1.39
N LYS A 340 -23.26 -5.08 0.46
CA LYS A 340 -23.34 -5.43 -0.97
C LYS A 340 -21.96 -5.79 -1.53
N LEU A 341 -20.92 -4.99 -1.26
CA LEU A 341 -19.55 -5.27 -1.72
C LEU A 341 -18.99 -6.58 -1.14
N ILE A 342 -19.18 -6.82 0.17
CA ILE A 342 -18.73 -8.05 0.82
C ILE A 342 -19.51 -9.27 0.32
N ASN A 343 -20.83 -9.15 0.12
CA ASN A 343 -21.63 -10.22 -0.47
C ASN A 343 -21.23 -10.51 -1.92
N LEU A 344 -20.92 -9.46 -2.70
CA LEU A 344 -20.46 -9.58 -4.06
C LEU A 344 -19.17 -10.41 -4.10
N GLN A 345 -18.17 -10.05 -3.30
CA GLN A 345 -16.88 -10.75 -3.27
C GLN A 345 -16.93 -12.14 -2.62
N PHE A 346 -17.59 -12.25 -1.47
CA PHE A 346 -17.46 -13.39 -0.57
C PHE A 346 -18.76 -14.17 -0.38
N GLY A 347 -19.87 -13.78 -1.00
CA GLY A 347 -21.18 -14.41 -0.82
C GLY A 347 -21.20 -15.90 -1.18
N ASN A 348 -20.37 -16.30 -2.15
CA ASN A 348 -20.18 -17.70 -2.54
C ASN A 348 -19.16 -18.45 -1.66
N VAL A 349 -18.62 -17.80 -0.62
CA VAL A 349 -17.70 -18.40 0.37
C VAL A 349 -18.40 -18.39 1.72
N PRO A 350 -19.24 -19.41 2.03
CA PRO A 350 -20.16 -19.37 3.16
C PRO A 350 -19.48 -19.04 4.48
N ARG A 351 -18.27 -19.58 4.73
CA ARG A 351 -17.50 -19.32 5.94
C ARG A 351 -17.19 -17.84 6.15
N ILE A 352 -16.70 -17.16 5.11
CA ILE A 352 -16.31 -15.74 5.19
C ILE A 352 -17.55 -14.86 5.32
N TYR A 353 -18.55 -15.06 4.46
CA TYR A 353 -19.75 -14.24 4.49
C TYR A 353 -20.56 -14.44 5.77
N LYS A 354 -20.68 -15.67 6.27
CA LYS A 354 -21.31 -15.99 7.56
C LYS A 354 -20.60 -15.29 8.71
N ALA A 355 -19.27 -15.33 8.76
CA ALA A 355 -18.51 -14.60 9.78
C ALA A 355 -18.76 -13.09 9.71
N TYR A 356 -18.79 -12.51 8.51
CA TYR A 356 -19.15 -11.10 8.36
C TYR A 356 -20.56 -10.79 8.89
N ILE A 357 -21.56 -11.61 8.59
CA ILE A 357 -22.95 -11.35 8.97
C ILE A 357 -23.25 -11.69 10.43
N GLU A 358 -22.72 -12.78 10.97
CA GLU A 358 -23.14 -13.35 12.25
C GLU A 358 -22.20 -13.02 13.40
N THR A 359 -20.91 -12.75 13.15
CA THR A 359 -19.97 -12.47 14.25
C THR A 359 -20.37 -11.18 14.98
N ASN A 360 -20.55 -11.29 16.29
CA ASN A 360 -20.83 -10.16 17.16
C ASN A 360 -19.67 -9.17 17.14
N ARG A 361 -20.03 -7.90 16.96
CA ARG A 361 -19.11 -6.80 16.81
C ARG A 361 -18.67 -6.34 18.21
N LYS A 362 -17.40 -6.60 18.57
CA LYS A 362 -16.80 -6.19 19.85
C LYS A 362 -15.77 -5.10 19.62
N GLU A 363 -15.87 -3.99 20.35
CA GLU A 363 -14.91 -2.90 20.20
C GLU A 363 -13.47 -3.36 20.47
N GLY A 364 -12.57 -2.99 19.57
CA GLY A 364 -11.15 -3.34 19.64
C GLY A 364 -10.79 -4.66 18.95
N TYR A 365 -11.78 -5.42 18.44
CA TYR A 365 -11.54 -6.70 17.79
C TYR A 365 -11.95 -6.65 16.31
N GLY A 366 -11.04 -7.04 15.43
CA GLY A 366 -11.30 -7.27 14.00
C GLY A 366 -11.82 -8.69 13.75
N ILE A 367 -12.43 -8.90 12.59
CA ILE A 367 -12.87 -10.23 12.15
C ILE A 367 -11.91 -10.70 11.06
N LEU A 368 -11.09 -11.69 11.38
CA LEU A 368 -10.17 -12.32 10.44
C LEU A 368 -10.77 -13.64 9.97
N CYS A 369 -10.81 -13.85 8.66
CA CYS A 369 -11.30 -15.09 8.05
C CYS A 369 -10.38 -15.56 6.94
N SER A 370 -10.09 -16.85 6.89
CA SER A 370 -9.34 -17.50 5.80
C SER A 370 -10.32 -18.15 4.82
N HIS A 371 -9.86 -18.40 3.59
CA HIS A 371 -10.56 -19.35 2.70
C HIS A 371 -10.43 -20.79 3.21
N ASP A 372 -9.27 -21.11 3.82
CA ASP A 372 -8.93 -22.42 4.38
C ASP A 372 -9.64 -22.70 5.70
#